data_AF-A0A8G0LCV6-F1
#
_entry.id   AF-A0A8G0LCV6-F1
#
_cell.length_a   1.000
_cell.length_b   1.000
_cell.length_c   1.000
_cell.angle_alpha   90.00
_cell.angle_beta   90.00
_cell.angle_gamma   90.00
#
_symmetry.space_group_name_H-M   'P 1'
#
loop_
_entity.id
_entity.type
_entity.pdbx_description
1 polymer ?
#
loop_
_entity_poly.entity_id
_entity_poly.type
_entity_poly.pdbx_seq_one_letter_code
_entity_poly.pdbx_strand_id
1 'polypeptide(L)'
;MTCTQHYATDAFPSEAGKEITTVYADDPATNTTLLHSLLERDGAVIVKNIFSKSLCAQIKEDLKPIFDADKPDPAGFFPSTTKRAHGILAQSPASAKLVVNPLFQSVAEAMLTSRYTYWEGQKQKSVAAKPQIASIVGFRVEPGGKQQPLHRDDSDYHTRNCDMPVMLGCVTALSKTTKENGATVIIPKSHLWGPERCPLDEETISAELEVGDAAMFVGNVYHAGGANVTKYYPP
;
A
#
# COMPACT_ATOMS: atom_id res chain seq x y z
N MET A 1 19.64 -7.35 -5.37
CA MET A 1 19.84 -8.17 -6.59
C MET A 1 19.74 -7.25 -7.79
N THR A 2 20.65 -7.34 -8.77
CA THR A 2 20.64 -6.50 -9.99
C THR A 2 19.75 -7.15 -11.07
N CYS A 3 19.06 -6.32 -11.86
CA CYS A 3 18.18 -6.71 -12.99
C CYS A 3 18.81 -7.69 -14.00
N THR A 4 20.14 -7.86 -14.00
CA THR A 4 20.84 -8.84 -14.82
C THR A 4 20.51 -10.32 -14.52
N GLN A 5 19.82 -10.64 -13.43
CA GLN A 5 19.43 -12.02 -13.10
C GLN A 5 18.05 -12.47 -13.62
N HIS A 6 17.23 -11.59 -14.21
CA HIS A 6 15.91 -11.99 -14.76
C HIS A 6 15.92 -12.33 -16.26
N TYR A 7 17.08 -12.32 -16.92
CA TYR A 7 17.22 -12.79 -18.31
C TYR A 7 17.58 -14.29 -18.40
N ALA A 8 17.55 -15.04 -17.30
CA ALA A 8 17.81 -16.47 -17.30
C ALA A 8 16.49 -17.24 -17.17
N THR A 9 15.96 -17.72 -18.30
CA THR A 9 15.23 -19.00 -18.52
C THR A 9 14.09 -19.47 -17.60
N ASP A 10 13.79 -18.80 -16.50
CA ASP A 10 12.85 -19.28 -15.50
C ASP A 10 11.48 -18.61 -15.69
N ALA A 11 10.43 -19.44 -15.76
CA ALA A 11 9.07 -18.96 -15.88
C ALA A 11 8.67 -18.20 -14.60
N PHE A 12 7.99 -17.06 -14.76
CA PHE A 12 7.40 -16.35 -13.63
C PHE A 12 6.38 -17.24 -12.90
N PRO A 13 6.31 -17.19 -11.56
CA PRO A 13 5.19 -17.76 -10.83
C PRO A 13 3.85 -17.19 -11.31
N SER A 14 2.80 -18.00 -11.29
CA SER A 14 1.44 -17.61 -11.71
C SER A 14 0.36 -17.83 -10.65
N GLU A 15 0.70 -18.52 -9.57
CA GLU A 15 -0.24 -18.88 -8.49
C GLU A 15 -0.46 -17.70 -7.55
N ALA A 16 -1.72 -17.42 -7.23
CA ALA A 16 -2.09 -16.46 -6.19
C ALA A 16 -1.93 -17.09 -4.79
N GLY A 17 -1.51 -16.26 -3.83
CA GLY A 17 -1.61 -16.64 -2.42
C GLY A 17 -3.07 -16.69 -1.95
N LYS A 18 -3.34 -17.47 -0.89
CA LYS A 18 -4.70 -17.76 -0.41
C LYS A 18 -5.07 -17.05 0.89
N GLU A 19 -4.14 -16.30 1.47
CA GLU A 19 -4.32 -15.55 2.71
C GLU A 19 -3.37 -14.35 2.75
N ILE A 20 -3.72 -13.36 3.58
CA ILE A 20 -2.84 -12.26 3.95
C ILE A 20 -2.40 -12.48 5.40
N THR A 21 -1.09 -12.67 5.62
CA THR A 21 -0.55 -12.86 6.96
C THR A 21 -0.90 -11.65 7.83
N THR A 22 -1.36 -11.92 9.06
CA THR A 22 -1.69 -10.88 10.05
C THR A 22 -0.74 -10.96 11.24
N VAL A 23 -0.19 -9.83 11.64
CA VAL A 23 0.66 -9.68 12.83
C VAL A 23 0.17 -8.52 13.69
N TYR A 24 0.63 -8.44 14.94
CA TYR A 24 0.27 -7.38 15.88
C TYR A 24 1.48 -6.47 16.16
N ALA A 25 1.28 -5.15 16.07
CA ALA A 25 2.37 -4.19 16.25
C ALA A 25 2.98 -4.18 17.66
N ASP A 26 2.23 -4.62 18.67
CA ASP A 26 2.64 -4.74 20.07
C ASP A 26 3.26 -6.10 20.40
N ASP A 27 3.27 -7.05 19.47
CA ASP A 27 4.02 -8.30 19.61
C ASP A 27 5.53 -8.03 19.42
N PRO A 28 6.40 -8.35 20.39
CA PRO A 28 7.85 -8.20 20.26
C PRO A 28 8.47 -8.94 19.06
N ALA A 29 7.81 -9.99 18.55
CA ALA A 29 8.23 -10.71 17.35
C ALA A 29 8.00 -9.89 16.06
N THR A 30 7.08 -8.92 16.07
CA THR A 30 6.79 -8.03 14.94
C THR A 30 7.89 -6.97 14.82
N ASN A 31 8.86 -7.25 13.94
CA ASN A 31 9.99 -6.38 13.69
C ASN A 31 10.26 -6.25 12.18
N THR A 32 11.21 -5.37 11.83
CA THR A 32 11.60 -5.08 10.44
C THR A 32 11.95 -6.35 9.67
N THR A 33 12.70 -7.28 10.26
CA THR A 33 13.13 -8.52 9.59
C THR A 33 11.95 -9.41 9.25
N LEU A 34 11.02 -9.60 10.20
CA LEU A 34 9.81 -10.39 9.96
C LEU A 34 8.97 -9.75 8.85
N LEU A 35 8.64 -8.47 8.98
CA LEU A 35 7.79 -7.77 8.01
C LEU A 35 8.43 -7.75 6.61
N HIS A 36 9.75 -7.53 6.53
CA HIS A 36 10.50 -7.63 5.29
C HIS A 36 10.32 -9.01 4.63
N SER A 37 10.52 -10.09 5.40
CA SER A 37 10.39 -11.44 4.87
C SER A 37 8.97 -11.79 4.40
N LEU A 38 7.95 -11.29 5.09
CA LEU A 38 6.54 -11.48 4.70
C LEU A 38 6.22 -10.71 3.42
N LEU A 39 6.70 -9.47 3.30
CA LEU A 39 6.51 -8.65 2.10
C LEU A 39 7.25 -9.21 0.90
N GLU A 40 8.48 -9.73 1.06
CA GLU A 40 9.19 -10.42 -0.02
C GLU A 40 8.45 -11.70 -0.46
N ARG A 41 7.95 -12.49 0.50
CA ARG A 41 7.28 -13.78 0.22
C ARG A 41 5.89 -13.61 -0.38
N ASP A 42 5.07 -12.75 0.20
CA ASP A 42 3.63 -12.67 -0.06
C ASP A 42 3.20 -11.35 -0.69
N GLY A 43 4.05 -10.33 -0.70
CA GLY A 43 3.75 -9.01 -1.26
C GLY A 43 2.86 -8.13 -0.38
N ALA A 44 2.25 -8.69 0.68
CA ALA A 44 1.37 -7.97 1.59
C ALA A 44 1.34 -8.58 2.99
N VAL A 45 1.05 -7.75 3.99
CA VAL A 45 0.86 -8.13 5.40
C VAL A 45 -0.10 -7.15 6.09
N ILE A 46 -0.96 -7.66 6.97
CA ILE A 46 -1.79 -6.84 7.86
C ILE A 46 -1.06 -6.67 9.19
N VAL A 47 -0.91 -5.43 9.65
CA VAL A 47 -0.34 -5.07 10.95
C VAL A 47 -1.44 -4.47 11.82
N LYS A 48 -1.86 -5.23 12.83
CA LYS A 48 -2.90 -4.84 13.78
C LYS A 48 -2.37 -3.85 14.82
N ASN A 49 -3.22 -2.94 15.28
CA ASN A 49 -2.93 -1.98 16.37
C ASN A 49 -1.67 -1.11 16.16
N ILE A 50 -1.26 -0.84 14.92
CA ILE A 50 -0.07 -0.04 14.62
C ILE A 50 -0.26 1.45 14.95
N PHE A 51 -1.50 1.94 14.94
CA PHE A 51 -1.86 3.31 15.29
C PHE A 51 -2.93 3.36 16.37
N SER A 52 -2.87 4.37 17.24
CA SER A 52 -3.88 4.54 18.28
C SER A 52 -5.22 4.98 17.68
N LYS A 53 -6.32 4.48 18.25
CA LYS A 53 -7.68 4.87 17.84
C LYS A 53 -7.92 6.39 17.97
N SER A 54 -7.31 7.03 18.96
CA SER A 54 -7.38 8.50 19.14
C SER A 54 -6.70 9.27 18.02
N LEU A 55 -5.55 8.79 17.53
CA LEU A 55 -4.88 9.37 16.38
C LEU A 55 -5.75 9.25 15.13
N CYS A 56 -6.28 8.05 14.87
CA CYS A 56 -7.15 7.80 13.72
C CYS A 56 -8.43 8.65 13.78
N ALA A 57 -9.03 8.81 14.95
CA ALA A 57 -10.21 9.66 15.15
C ALA A 57 -9.93 11.13 14.82
N GLN A 58 -8.80 11.69 15.28
CA GLN A 58 -8.39 13.05 14.96
C GLN A 58 -8.23 13.24 13.45
N ILE A 59 -7.49 12.34 12.78
CA ILE A 59 -7.27 12.43 11.33
C ILE A 59 -8.61 12.32 10.59
N LYS A 60 -9.51 11.42 11.01
CA LYS A 60 -10.84 11.28 10.41
C LYS A 60 -11.66 12.57 10.52
N GLU A 61 -11.61 13.25 11.67
CA GLU A 61 -12.29 14.53 11.89
C GLU A 61 -11.70 15.65 11.02
N ASP A 62 -10.36 15.79 11.04
CA ASP A 62 -9.64 16.81 10.27
C ASP A 62 -9.91 16.70 8.75
N LEU A 63 -9.99 15.46 8.23
CA LEU A 63 -10.22 15.21 6.80
C LEU A 63 -11.70 15.30 6.41
N LYS A 64 -12.63 15.36 7.37
CA LYS A 64 -14.06 15.36 7.07
C LYS A 64 -14.48 16.49 6.12
N PRO A 65 -14.11 17.76 6.35
CA PRO A 65 -14.48 18.86 5.46
C PRO A 65 -13.92 18.70 4.04
N ILE A 66 -12.73 18.09 3.92
CA ILE A 66 -12.07 17.88 2.62
C ILE A 66 -12.84 16.85 1.79
N PHE A 67 -13.21 15.73 2.41
CA PHE A 67 -14.05 14.74 1.74
C PHE A 67 -15.43 15.29 1.38
N ASP A 68 -16.05 16.06 2.27
CA ASP A 68 -17.39 16.61 2.02
C ASP A 68 -17.39 17.61 0.85
N ALA A 69 -16.25 18.25 0.58
CA ALA A 69 -16.06 19.19 -0.54
C ALA A 69 -15.49 18.55 -1.82
N ASP A 70 -15.12 17.25 -1.79
CA ASP A 70 -14.49 16.58 -2.93
C ASP A 70 -15.45 16.47 -4.14
N LYS A 71 -14.88 16.43 -5.33
CA LYS A 71 -15.59 16.32 -6.60
C LYS A 71 -15.23 15.01 -7.30
N PRO A 72 -16.11 14.46 -8.15
CA PRO A 72 -15.81 13.24 -8.90
C PRO A 72 -14.51 13.31 -9.72
N ASP A 73 -13.85 12.18 -9.87
CA ASP A 73 -12.62 12.06 -10.64
C ASP A 73 -12.85 12.21 -12.14
N PRO A 74 -12.28 13.23 -12.81
CA PRO A 74 -12.44 13.37 -14.25
C PRO A 74 -11.72 12.27 -15.04
N ALA A 75 -10.68 11.64 -14.47
CA ALA A 75 -9.93 10.57 -15.12
C ALA A 75 -10.64 9.20 -15.08
N GLY A 76 -11.65 9.04 -14.21
CA GLY A 76 -12.44 7.81 -14.10
C GLY A 76 -11.71 6.64 -13.42
N PHE A 77 -10.51 6.85 -12.88
CA PHE A 77 -9.79 5.82 -12.12
C PHE A 77 -10.45 5.61 -10.75
N PHE A 78 -10.86 6.69 -10.10
CA PHE A 78 -11.70 6.61 -8.90
C PHE A 78 -13.18 6.66 -9.29
N PRO A 79 -14.00 5.69 -8.83
CA PRO A 79 -15.45 5.76 -8.94
C PRO A 79 -15.99 7.08 -8.36
N SER A 80 -17.10 7.60 -8.89
CA SER A 80 -17.72 8.84 -8.38
C SER A 80 -18.17 8.76 -6.91
N THR A 81 -18.26 7.55 -6.38
CA THR A 81 -18.57 7.21 -4.99
C THR A 81 -17.32 7.16 -4.09
N THR A 82 -16.12 7.36 -4.64
CA THR A 82 -14.88 7.38 -3.87
C THR A 82 -14.40 8.82 -3.76
N LYS A 83 -14.52 9.37 -2.55
CA LYS A 83 -14.05 10.71 -2.23
C LYS A 83 -12.59 10.67 -1.81
N ARG A 84 -11.85 11.72 -2.13
CA ARG A 84 -10.42 11.84 -1.93
C ARG A 84 -10.08 13.08 -1.13
N ALA A 85 -9.12 12.93 -0.23
CA ALA A 85 -8.49 14.04 0.45
C ALA A 85 -7.02 14.07 0.03
N HIS A 86 -6.66 15.06 -0.79
CA HIS A 86 -5.27 15.29 -1.21
C HIS A 86 -4.54 16.23 -0.26
N GLY A 87 -3.22 16.13 -0.19
CA GLY A 87 -2.40 17.01 0.64
C GLY A 87 -2.70 16.86 2.14
N ILE A 88 -2.97 15.64 2.60
CA ILE A 88 -3.50 15.42 3.97
C ILE A 88 -2.57 15.89 5.08
N LEU A 89 -1.26 16.00 4.82
CA LEU A 89 -0.30 16.56 5.78
C LEU A 89 -0.57 18.04 6.08
N ALA A 90 -1.08 18.79 5.10
CA ALA A 90 -1.46 20.20 5.29
C ALA A 90 -2.82 20.33 6.00
N GLN A 91 -3.71 19.35 5.81
CA GLN A 91 -5.08 19.38 6.36
C GLN A 91 -5.16 18.79 7.77
N SER A 92 -4.34 17.78 8.06
CA SER A 92 -4.23 17.12 9.36
C SER A 92 -2.75 16.96 9.72
N PRO A 93 -2.18 17.86 10.55
CA PRO A 93 -0.82 17.69 11.07
C PRO A 93 -0.66 16.36 11.84
N ALA A 94 -1.74 15.80 12.39
CA ALA A 94 -1.74 14.50 13.04
C ALA A 94 -1.35 13.35 12.09
N SER A 95 -1.70 13.45 10.79
CA SER A 95 -1.34 12.45 9.78
C SER A 95 0.17 12.27 9.57
N ALA A 96 0.99 13.25 9.98
CA ALA A 96 2.44 13.12 9.98
C ALA A 96 2.91 11.93 10.85
N LYS A 97 2.17 11.58 11.91
CA LYS A 97 2.48 10.41 12.76
C LYS A 97 2.31 9.08 12.03
N LEU A 98 1.49 9.01 10.99
CA LEU A 98 1.41 7.82 10.13
C LEU A 98 2.71 7.66 9.34
N VAL A 99 3.19 8.76 8.76
CA VAL A 99 4.40 8.82 7.95
C VAL A 99 5.64 8.48 8.78
N VAL A 100 5.79 9.07 9.96
CA VAL A 100 7.00 8.89 10.79
C VAL A 100 6.93 7.68 11.72
N ASN A 101 5.99 6.75 11.50
CA ASN A 101 5.89 5.53 12.28
C ASN A 101 7.22 4.73 12.20
N PRO A 102 7.89 4.44 13.33
CA PRO A 102 9.22 3.81 13.31
C PRO A 102 9.24 2.43 12.64
N LEU A 103 8.20 1.62 12.86
CA LEU A 103 8.10 0.29 12.27
C LEU A 103 7.97 0.38 10.75
N PHE A 104 7.03 1.19 10.26
CA PHE A 104 6.84 1.42 8.82
C PHE A 104 8.11 2.00 8.16
N GLN A 105 8.72 3.02 8.76
CA GLN A 105 9.96 3.63 8.24
C GLN A 105 11.10 2.62 8.18
N SER A 106 11.27 1.78 9.22
CA SER A 106 12.33 0.76 9.22
C SER A 106 12.16 -0.27 8.10
N VAL A 107 10.91 -0.67 7.80
CA VAL A 107 10.60 -1.62 6.72
C VAL A 107 10.79 -0.95 5.37
N ALA A 108 10.32 0.29 5.19
CA ALA A 108 10.54 1.05 3.97
C ALA A 108 12.03 1.25 3.69
N GLU A 109 12.84 1.60 4.71
CA GLU A 109 14.29 1.73 4.56
C GLU A 109 14.94 0.40 4.19
N ALA A 110 14.53 -0.72 4.81
CA ALA A 110 15.06 -2.04 4.50
C ALA A 110 14.77 -2.47 3.04
N MET A 111 13.57 -2.16 2.54
CA MET A 111 13.13 -2.57 1.20
C MET A 111 13.63 -1.65 0.08
N LEU A 112 13.58 -0.34 0.30
CA LEU A 112 13.64 0.65 -0.77
C LEU A 112 14.94 1.48 -0.77
N THR A 113 15.84 1.29 0.21
CA THR A 113 17.13 2.00 0.20
C THR A 113 17.92 1.60 -1.04
N SER A 114 18.09 2.55 -1.96
CA SER A 114 18.91 2.35 -3.15
C SER A 114 20.36 2.72 -2.88
N ARG A 115 21.28 2.03 -3.54
CA ARG A 115 22.72 2.29 -3.48
C ARG A 115 23.24 2.58 -4.87
N TYR A 116 23.99 3.66 -4.99
CA TYR A 116 24.55 4.10 -6.26
C TYR A 116 26.04 4.38 -6.11
N THR A 117 26.85 3.77 -6.98
CA THR A 117 28.29 3.94 -7.00
C THR A 117 28.68 4.67 -8.28
N TYR A 118 29.42 5.78 -8.13
CA TYR A 118 29.83 6.64 -9.22
C TYR A 118 31.25 7.16 -9.02
N TRP A 119 31.82 7.73 -10.07
CA TRP A 119 33.11 8.40 -10.00
C TRP A 119 32.92 9.90 -9.82
N GLU A 120 33.62 10.50 -8.86
CA GLU A 120 33.73 11.95 -8.69
C GLU A 120 35.21 12.33 -8.84
N GLY A 121 35.56 12.88 -10.01
CA GLY A 121 36.96 12.94 -10.43
C GLY A 121 37.56 11.52 -10.49
N GLN A 122 38.70 11.32 -9.85
CA GLN A 122 39.42 10.05 -9.77
C GLN A 122 39.11 9.25 -8.48
N LYS A 123 38.00 9.56 -7.79
CA LYS A 123 37.57 8.84 -6.59
C LYS A 123 36.22 8.17 -6.85
N GLN A 124 36.16 6.87 -6.64
CA GLN A 124 34.89 6.15 -6.62
C GLN A 124 34.18 6.44 -5.29
N LYS A 125 32.93 6.85 -5.36
CA LYS A 125 32.05 7.10 -4.22
C LYS A 125 30.83 6.21 -4.30
N SER A 126 30.30 5.83 -3.14
CA SER A 126 29.01 5.16 -3.04
C SER A 126 28.09 5.97 -2.14
N VAL A 127 26.86 6.19 -2.59
CA VAL A 127 25.81 6.88 -1.84
C VAL A 127 24.64 5.93 -1.60
N ALA A 128 23.88 6.21 -0.55
CA ALA A 128 22.65 5.53 -0.20
C ALA A 128 21.51 6.55 -0.20
N ALA A 129 20.45 6.29 -0.95
CA ALA A 129 19.25 7.10 -0.90
C ALA A 129 18.16 6.32 -0.17
N LYS A 130 17.76 6.84 0.98
CA LYS A 130 16.59 6.35 1.73
C LYS A 130 15.31 6.63 0.96
N PRO A 131 14.23 5.86 1.17
CA PRO A 131 12.94 6.11 0.55
C PRO A 131 12.42 7.52 0.85
N GLN A 132 11.66 8.05 -0.10
CA GLN A 132 10.96 9.32 -0.01
C GLN A 132 9.46 9.07 -0.08
N ILE A 133 8.67 9.98 0.49
CA ILE A 133 7.22 9.92 0.39
C ILE A 133 6.83 10.25 -1.04
N ALA A 134 6.29 9.27 -1.76
CA ALA A 134 5.75 9.47 -3.11
C ALA A 134 4.39 10.16 -3.07
N SER A 135 3.48 9.68 -2.22
CA SER A 135 2.13 10.20 -2.08
C SER A 135 1.56 9.89 -0.69
N ILE A 136 0.60 10.71 -0.26
CA ILE A 136 -0.23 10.45 0.91
C ILE A 136 -1.62 11.05 0.67
N VAL A 137 -2.63 10.19 0.61
CA VAL A 137 -4.00 10.53 0.22
C VAL A 137 -4.97 9.80 1.15
N GLY A 138 -6.03 10.51 1.56
CA GLY A 138 -7.16 9.88 2.26
C GLY A 138 -8.23 9.45 1.27
N PHE A 139 -8.84 8.29 1.51
CA PHE A 139 -9.96 7.79 0.71
C PHE A 139 -11.20 7.56 1.58
N ARG A 140 -12.38 7.89 1.03
CA ARG A 140 -13.69 7.57 1.61
C ARG A 140 -14.55 6.93 0.54
N VAL A 141 -14.75 5.61 0.65
CA VAL A 141 -15.58 4.82 -0.26
C VAL A 141 -17.02 4.85 0.24
N GLU A 142 -17.90 5.55 -0.47
CA GLU A 142 -19.30 5.71 -0.10
C GLU A 142 -20.14 4.47 -0.50
N PRO A 143 -21.30 4.24 0.15
CA PRO A 143 -22.23 3.17 -0.21
C PRO A 143 -22.58 3.15 -1.70
N GLY A 144 -22.66 1.95 -2.28
CA GLY A 144 -22.84 1.74 -3.72
C GLY A 144 -21.56 1.91 -4.54
N GLY A 145 -20.39 2.00 -3.88
CA GLY A 145 -19.12 2.18 -4.55
C GLY A 145 -18.66 0.96 -5.33
N LYS A 146 -18.14 1.19 -6.54
CA LYS A 146 -17.56 0.13 -7.38
C LYS A 146 -16.11 -0.14 -6.97
N GLN A 147 -15.65 -1.36 -7.21
CA GLN A 147 -14.24 -1.68 -7.07
C GLN A 147 -13.42 -0.89 -8.10
N GLN A 148 -12.21 -0.49 -7.72
CA GLN A 148 -11.23 -0.01 -8.69
C GLN A 148 -10.75 -1.16 -9.59
N PRO A 149 -10.25 -0.86 -10.80
CA PRO A 149 -9.48 -1.82 -11.56
C PRO A 149 -8.26 -2.30 -10.75
N LEU A 150 -7.92 -3.58 -10.85
CA LEU A 150 -6.70 -4.11 -10.24
C LEU A 150 -5.47 -3.45 -10.87
N HIS A 151 -4.58 -2.92 -10.04
CA HIS A 151 -3.43 -2.13 -10.46
C HIS A 151 -2.21 -2.37 -9.56
N ARG A 152 -1.09 -1.78 -9.96
CA ARG A 152 0.19 -1.73 -9.24
C ARG A 152 0.54 -0.25 -9.05
N ASP A 153 0.80 0.17 -7.82
CA ASP A 153 1.02 1.60 -7.47
C ASP A 153 2.37 2.13 -7.97
N ASP A 154 3.34 1.24 -8.18
CA ASP A 154 4.67 1.63 -8.63
C ASP A 154 4.82 1.66 -10.15
N SER A 155 3.73 1.46 -10.91
CA SER A 155 3.73 1.48 -12.39
C SER A 155 4.27 2.79 -12.97
N ASP A 156 4.08 3.91 -12.27
CA ASP A 156 4.50 5.23 -12.70
C ASP A 156 6.01 5.48 -12.55
N TYR A 157 6.70 4.61 -11.80
CA TYR A 157 8.10 4.77 -11.41
C TYR A 157 9.02 3.72 -12.03
N HIS A 158 8.47 2.66 -12.61
CA HIS A 158 9.24 1.57 -13.19
C HIS A 158 9.85 1.95 -14.54
N THR A 159 11.12 1.58 -14.71
CA THR A 159 11.80 1.71 -16.00
C THR A 159 11.78 0.40 -16.79
N ARG A 160 11.53 -0.73 -16.11
CA ARG A 160 11.49 -2.08 -16.69
C ARG A 160 10.44 -2.94 -15.99
N ASN A 161 9.94 -3.95 -16.69
CA ASN A 161 8.90 -4.88 -16.19
C ASN A 161 9.41 -5.92 -15.18
N CYS A 162 10.71 -5.95 -14.87
CA CYS A 162 11.35 -6.92 -13.97
C CYS A 162 12.09 -6.25 -12.80
N ASP A 163 11.82 -4.95 -12.57
CA ASP A 163 12.39 -4.23 -11.45
C ASP A 163 11.77 -4.74 -10.13
N MET A 164 12.60 -4.83 -9.08
CA MET A 164 12.11 -5.00 -7.71
C MET A 164 11.13 -3.87 -7.38
N PRO A 165 10.17 -4.08 -6.45
CA PRO A 165 9.26 -3.02 -6.06
C PRO A 165 10.01 -1.74 -5.70
N VAL A 166 9.57 -0.62 -6.29
CA VAL A 166 10.15 0.71 -6.04
C VAL A 166 9.28 1.55 -5.10
N MET A 167 8.21 0.95 -4.58
CA MET A 167 7.30 1.56 -3.60
C MET A 167 6.88 0.53 -2.54
N LEU A 168 6.52 1.04 -1.36
CA LEU A 168 5.84 0.31 -0.29
C LEU A 168 4.62 1.12 0.14
N GLY A 169 3.44 0.55 -0.01
CA GLY A 169 2.17 1.10 0.43
C GLY A 169 1.86 0.77 1.90
N CYS A 170 1.11 1.65 2.55
CA CYS A 170 0.58 1.46 3.90
C CYS A 170 -0.82 2.06 4.02
N VAL A 171 -1.84 1.23 3.79
CA VAL A 171 -3.24 1.64 3.90
C VAL A 171 -3.67 1.51 5.35
N THR A 172 -3.88 2.64 6.02
CA THR A 172 -4.31 2.71 7.42
C THR A 172 -5.82 2.92 7.53
N ALA A 173 -6.48 2.10 8.34
CA ALA A 173 -7.91 2.22 8.57
C ALA A 173 -8.24 3.34 9.58
N LEU A 174 -8.86 4.42 9.08
CA LEU A 174 -9.44 5.49 9.92
C LEU A 174 -10.89 5.19 10.35
N SER A 175 -11.51 4.23 9.69
CA SER A 175 -12.79 3.60 10.02
C SER A 175 -12.64 2.10 9.77
N LYS A 176 -13.46 1.27 10.45
CA LYS A 176 -13.47 -0.17 10.20
C LYS A 176 -13.74 -0.44 8.71
N THR A 177 -12.88 -1.23 8.09
CA THR A 177 -13.08 -1.75 6.74
C THR A 177 -13.44 -3.23 6.81
N THR A 178 -14.35 -3.62 5.93
CA THR A 178 -14.92 -4.96 5.78
C THR A 178 -15.01 -5.24 4.29
N LYS A 179 -15.15 -6.51 3.93
CA LYS A 179 -15.39 -6.88 2.53
C LYS A 179 -16.59 -6.13 1.94
N GLU A 180 -17.64 -5.94 2.72
CA GLU A 180 -18.89 -5.35 2.25
C GLU A 180 -18.81 -3.82 2.06
N ASN A 181 -17.95 -3.13 2.84
CA ASN A 181 -17.88 -1.66 2.84
C ASN A 181 -16.66 -1.09 2.11
N GLY A 182 -15.97 -1.90 1.30
CA GLY A 182 -14.87 -1.44 0.45
C GLY A 182 -13.48 -1.56 1.07
N ALA A 183 -13.22 -2.59 1.88
CA ALA A 183 -11.85 -2.96 2.22
C ALA A 183 -10.99 -3.11 0.96
N THR A 184 -9.73 -2.65 1.02
CA THR A 184 -8.75 -2.89 -0.04
C THR A 184 -8.69 -4.38 -0.35
N VAL A 185 -8.71 -4.74 -1.63
CA VAL A 185 -8.56 -6.11 -2.09
C VAL A 185 -7.16 -6.29 -2.66
N ILE A 186 -6.48 -7.39 -2.31
CA ILE A 186 -5.09 -7.66 -2.68
C ILE A 186 -5.00 -9.08 -3.22
N ILE A 187 -4.19 -9.31 -4.25
CA ILE A 187 -3.82 -10.66 -4.69
C ILE A 187 -2.42 -10.98 -4.13
N PRO A 188 -2.30 -11.76 -3.04
CA PRO A 188 -0.99 -12.07 -2.49
C PRO A 188 -0.12 -12.83 -3.50
N LYS A 189 1.19 -12.65 -3.44
CA LYS A 189 2.21 -13.20 -4.36
C LYS A 189 2.19 -12.67 -5.79
N SER A 190 1.21 -11.83 -6.14
CA SER A 190 1.11 -11.30 -7.51
C SER A 190 2.21 -10.28 -7.87
N HIS A 191 3.01 -9.84 -6.89
CA HIS A 191 4.23 -9.08 -7.11
C HIS A 191 5.35 -9.88 -7.80
N LEU A 192 5.24 -11.21 -7.81
CA LEU A 192 6.16 -12.12 -8.49
C LEU A 192 5.73 -12.42 -9.93
N TRP A 193 4.53 -11.98 -10.34
CA TRP A 193 3.98 -12.31 -11.65
C TRP A 193 4.58 -11.44 -12.76
N GLY A 194 4.88 -12.08 -13.88
CA GLY A 194 5.30 -11.43 -15.12
C GLY A 194 4.15 -10.75 -15.86
N PRO A 195 4.45 -9.98 -16.93
CA PRO A 195 3.47 -9.13 -17.63
C PRO A 195 2.37 -9.92 -18.36
N GLU A 196 2.59 -11.19 -18.68
CA GLU A 196 1.63 -12.03 -19.39
C GLU A 196 0.50 -12.57 -18.50
N ARG A 197 0.64 -12.48 -17.17
CA ARG A 197 -0.36 -12.97 -16.22
C ARG A 197 -1.33 -11.85 -15.83
N CYS A 198 -2.49 -11.82 -16.47
CA CYS A 198 -3.59 -10.90 -16.15
C CYS A 198 -4.17 -11.20 -14.76
N PRO A 199 -4.40 -10.23 -13.86
CA PRO A 199 -5.02 -10.49 -12.55
C PRO A 199 -6.54 -10.72 -12.64
N LEU A 200 -7.10 -11.57 -11.77
CA LEU A 200 -8.53 -11.86 -11.70
C LEU A 200 -9.11 -11.45 -10.34
N ASP A 201 -10.31 -10.86 -10.33
CA ASP A 201 -10.97 -10.41 -9.10
C ASP A 201 -11.25 -11.54 -8.10
N GLU A 202 -11.50 -12.76 -8.58
CA GLU A 202 -11.75 -13.95 -7.76
C GLU A 202 -10.52 -14.43 -6.97
N GLU A 203 -9.33 -13.96 -7.35
CA GLU A 203 -8.07 -14.27 -6.65
C GLU A 203 -7.75 -13.26 -5.55
N THR A 204 -8.60 -12.24 -5.39
CA THR A 204 -8.39 -11.18 -4.42
C THR A 204 -8.86 -11.57 -3.01
N ILE A 205 -8.18 -11.02 -2.02
CA ILE A 205 -8.52 -11.16 -0.60
C ILE A 205 -8.74 -9.75 -0.03
N SER A 206 -9.88 -9.56 0.65
CA SER A 206 -10.19 -8.31 1.34
C SER A 206 -9.32 -8.15 2.58
N ALA A 207 -8.56 -7.06 2.65
CA ALA A 207 -7.85 -6.64 3.84
C ALA A 207 -8.82 -5.93 4.81
N GLU A 208 -9.53 -6.72 5.62
CA GLU A 208 -10.45 -6.21 6.64
C GLU A 208 -9.68 -5.68 7.86
N LEU A 209 -9.89 -4.41 8.19
CA LEU A 209 -9.10 -3.66 9.15
C LEU A 209 -10.00 -3.03 10.22
N GLU A 210 -9.62 -3.15 11.48
CA GLU A 210 -10.15 -2.32 12.55
C GLU A 210 -9.47 -0.95 12.56
N VAL A 211 -10.07 0.03 13.23
CA VAL A 211 -9.49 1.38 13.32
C VAL A 211 -8.10 1.31 13.99
N GLY A 212 -7.09 1.80 13.28
CA GLY A 212 -5.69 1.79 13.72
C GLY A 212 -4.87 0.63 13.16
N ASP A 213 -5.49 -0.34 12.49
CA ASP A 213 -4.77 -1.35 11.72
C ASP A 213 -4.27 -0.77 10.40
N ALA A 214 -3.28 -1.43 9.81
CA ALA A 214 -2.82 -1.11 8.46
C ALA A 214 -2.56 -2.37 7.62
N ALA A 215 -2.82 -2.29 6.31
CA ALA A 215 -2.29 -3.21 5.32
C ALA A 215 -1.02 -2.60 4.69
N MET A 216 0.11 -3.28 4.84
CA MET A 216 1.36 -2.93 4.16
C MET A 216 1.53 -3.85 2.96
N PHE A 217 1.90 -3.30 1.81
CA PHE A 217 2.06 -4.09 0.59
C PHE A 217 3.03 -3.43 -0.38
N VAL A 218 3.78 -4.23 -1.14
CA VAL A 218 4.76 -3.73 -2.12
C VAL A 218 4.07 -3.13 -3.33
N GLY A 219 4.65 -2.09 -3.93
CA GLY A 219 3.99 -1.33 -5.01
C GLY A 219 3.58 -2.16 -6.24
N ASN A 220 4.30 -3.25 -6.52
CA ASN A 220 4.07 -4.11 -7.66
C ASN A 220 3.11 -5.30 -7.36
N VAL A 221 2.48 -5.36 -6.20
CA VAL A 221 1.41 -6.34 -5.94
C VAL A 221 0.09 -5.83 -6.54
N TYR A 222 -0.65 -6.71 -7.22
CA TYR A 222 -1.97 -6.37 -7.73
C TYR A 222 -2.94 -6.18 -6.58
N HIS A 223 -3.57 -5.02 -6.55
CA HIS A 223 -4.56 -4.64 -5.55
C HIS A 223 -5.56 -3.62 -6.11
N ALA A 224 -6.62 -3.34 -5.36
CA ALA A 224 -7.61 -2.32 -5.68
C ALA A 224 -8.35 -1.84 -4.42
N GLY A 225 -8.90 -0.62 -4.47
CA GLY A 225 -9.97 -0.20 -3.56
C GLY A 225 -11.21 -1.08 -3.79
N GLY A 226 -11.69 -1.72 -2.73
CA GLY A 226 -12.83 -2.64 -2.78
C GLY A 226 -14.16 -1.96 -3.11
N ALA A 227 -15.11 -2.75 -3.60
CA ALA A 227 -16.49 -2.29 -3.75
C ALA A 227 -17.15 -2.07 -2.38
N ASN A 228 -17.92 -1.00 -2.24
CA ASN A 228 -18.79 -0.79 -1.10
C ASN A 228 -20.23 -1.15 -1.51
N VAL A 229 -20.63 -2.38 -1.21
CA VAL A 229 -21.95 -2.93 -1.55
C VAL A 229 -23.00 -2.66 -0.47
N THR A 230 -22.64 -1.90 0.58
CA THR A 230 -23.61 -1.47 1.60
C THR A 230 -24.61 -0.47 1.01
N LYS A 231 -25.77 -0.36 1.67
CA LYS A 231 -26.84 0.58 1.28
C LYS A 231 -26.77 1.92 2.02
N TYR A 232 -26.12 1.93 3.18
CA TYR A 232 -26.02 3.07 4.08
C TYR A 232 -24.64 3.07 4.72
N TYR A 233 -24.18 4.24 5.18
CA TYR A 233 -23.02 4.29 6.06
C TYR A 233 -23.32 3.46 7.32
N PRO A 234 -22.50 2.45 7.66
CA PRO A 234 -22.59 1.87 8.98
C PRO A 234 -22.33 2.98 10.03
N PRO A 235 -23.09 2.98 11.15
CA PRO A 235 -22.96 3.99 12.19
C PRO A 235 -21.54 4.07 12.77
#